data_AF-A0AAN8FFC7-F1
#
_entry.id   AF-A0AAN8FFC7-F1
#
_cell.length_a   1.000
_cell.length_b   1.000
_cell.length_c   1.000
_cell.angle_alpha   90.00
_cell.angle_beta   90.00
_cell.angle_gamma   90.00
#
_symmetry.space_group_name_H-M   'P 1'
#
loop_
_entity.id
_entity.type
_entity.pdbx_description
1 polymer ?
#
loop_
_entity_poly.entity_id
_entity_poly.type
_entity_poly.pdbx_seq_one_letter_code
_entity_poly.pdbx_strand_id
1 'polypeptide(L)'
;MRTLFDFRAYKKYQLSHRHPPRLPGVNLTHDQLFFLNYAQIWCGTMNDKEAVRKLRTSEHSPGPIRVKGPLSNSLDFANAFNCPVGSPMNPHHKCRVW
;
A
#
# COMPACT_ATOMS: atom_id res chain seq x y z
N MET A 1 -5.31 -6.31 2.62
CA MET A 1 -6.24 -6.28 3.79
C MET A 1 -5.53 -5.94 5.09
N ARG A 2 -4.34 -6.49 5.40
CA ARG A 2 -3.57 -6.08 6.59
C ARG A 2 -3.30 -4.57 6.68
N THR A 3 -3.02 -3.92 5.54
CA THR A 3 -2.61 -2.51 5.46
C THR A 3 -3.55 -1.49 6.12
N LEU A 4 -4.87 -1.71 6.10
CA LEU A 4 -5.81 -0.75 6.71
C LEU A 4 -5.78 -0.79 8.24
N PHE A 5 -5.77 -1.99 8.83
CA PHE A 5 -5.68 -2.16 10.28
C PHE A 5 -4.30 -1.71 10.79
N ASP A 6 -3.24 -2.06 10.07
CA ASP A 6 -1.89 -1.66 10.40
C ASP A 6 -1.74 -0.13 10.37
N PHE A 7 -2.32 0.54 9.37
CA PHE A 7 -2.27 2.00 9.29
C PHE A 7 -3.06 2.66 10.44
N ARG A 8 -4.25 2.15 10.77
CA ARG A 8 -5.01 2.65 11.94
C ARG A 8 -4.24 2.48 13.24
N ALA A 9 -3.61 1.32 13.44
CA ALA A 9 -2.75 1.08 14.60
C ALA A 9 -1.57 2.06 14.64
N TYR A 10 -0.94 2.31 13.49
CA TYR A 10 0.12 3.31 13.34
C TYR A 10 -0.35 4.73 13.71
N LYS A 11 -1.52 5.17 13.22
CA LYS A 11 -2.10 6.46 13.60
C LYS A 11 -2.41 6.52 15.09
N LYS A 12 -2.91 5.43 15.70
CA LYS A 12 -3.14 5.38 17.16
C LYS A 12 -1.82 5.50 17.94
N TYR A 13 -0.77 4.81 17.49
CA TYR A 13 0.56 4.90 18.08
C TYR A 13 1.12 6.33 18.07
N GLN A 14 0.93 7.05 16.95
CA GLN A 14 1.30 8.46 16.80
C GLN A 14 0.61 9.40 17.80
N LEU A 15 -0.59 9.06 18.30
CA LEU A 15 -1.31 9.91 19.26
C LEU A 15 -0.65 9.92 20.66
N SER A 16 0.06 8.86 21.03
CA SER A 16 0.67 8.71 22.36
C SER A 16 2.19 8.82 22.37
N HIS A 17 2.83 8.98 21.20
CA HIS A 17 4.28 9.02 21.06
C HIS A 17 4.72 10.23 20.25
N ARG A 18 5.90 10.76 20.57
CA ARG A 18 6.51 11.85 19.78
C ARG A 18 6.86 11.33 18.39
N HIS A 19 6.57 12.14 17.37
CA HIS A 19 6.95 11.83 16.01
C HIS A 19 8.47 11.93 15.84
N PRO A 20 9.12 10.94 15.22
CA PRO A 20 10.50 11.08 14.82
C PRO A 20 10.65 12.19 13.76
N PRO A 21 11.86 12.75 13.58
CA PRO A 21 12.12 13.65 12.47
C PRO A 21 11.94 12.93 11.13
N ARG A 22 11.63 13.68 10.07
CA ARG A 22 11.54 13.11 8.71
C ARG A 22 12.87 12.50 8.30
N LEU A 23 12.81 11.43 7.51
CA LEU A 23 14.01 10.77 7.01
C LEU A 23 14.81 11.70 6.08
N PRO A 24 16.13 11.83 6.28
CA PRO A 24 16.96 12.62 5.38
C PRO A 24 17.05 11.94 4.00
N GLY A 25 17.18 12.75 2.95
CA GLY A 25 17.34 12.26 1.57
C GLY A 25 16.06 11.78 0.88
N VAL A 26 14.92 11.75 1.60
CA VAL A 26 13.62 11.36 1.04
C VAL A 26 12.58 12.42 1.39
N ASN A 27 12.05 13.12 0.39
CA ASN A 27 11.02 14.15 0.58
C ASN A 27 9.62 13.54 0.73
N LEU A 28 9.44 12.69 1.75
CA LEU A 28 8.17 12.03 2.05
C LEU A 28 7.77 12.25 3.51
N THR A 29 6.47 12.34 3.73
CA THR A 29 5.89 12.34 5.08
C THR A 29 5.93 10.93 5.68
N HIS A 30 5.79 10.81 7.00
CA HIS A 30 5.77 9.50 7.64
C HIS A 30 4.60 8.62 7.19
N ASP A 31 3.43 9.22 6.92
CA ASP A 31 2.27 8.48 6.40
C ASP A 31 2.55 7.95 4.98
N GLN A 32 3.23 8.74 4.13
CA GLN A 32 3.67 8.27 2.81
C GLN A 32 4.74 7.16 2.93
N LEU A 33 5.67 7.30 3.86
CA LEU A 33 6.71 6.30 4.14
C LEU A 33 6.12 4.96 4.62
N PHE A 34 5.04 4.99 5.41
CA PHE A 34 4.33 3.78 5.80
C PHE A 34 3.88 2.96 4.58
N PHE A 35 3.22 3.61 3.63
CA PHE A 35 2.74 2.95 2.42
C PHE A 35 3.88 2.58 1.47
N LEU A 36 4.94 3.38 1.39
CA LEU A 36 6.14 3.05 0.63
C LEU A 36 6.79 1.76 1.18
N ASN A 37 6.97 1.67 2.49
CA ASN A 37 7.52 0.47 3.14
C ASN A 37 6.64 -0.75 2.90
N TYR A 38 5.32 -0.59 2.99
CA TYR A 38 4.37 -1.65 2.64
C TYR A 38 4.56 -2.14 1.19
N ALA A 39 4.74 -1.23 0.24
CA ALA A 39 4.93 -1.57 -1.17
C ALA A 39 6.29 -2.24 -1.43
N GLN A 40 7.36 -1.76 -0.77
CA GLN A 40 8.72 -2.25 -0.95
C GLN A 40 8.89 -3.73 -0.60
N ILE A 41 8.13 -4.24 0.38
CA ILE A 41 8.12 -5.68 0.73
C ILE A 41 7.74 -6.57 -0.47
N TRP A 42 6.97 -6.03 -1.42
CA TRP A 42 6.53 -6.75 -2.61
C TRP A 42 7.34 -6.42 -3.87
N CYS A 43 8.43 -5.66 -3.74
CA CYS A 43 9.34 -5.40 -4.84
C CYS A 43 10.01 -6.71 -5.29
N GLY A 44 9.89 -7.00 -6.58
CA GLY A 44 10.49 -8.17 -7.19
C GLY A 44 10.07 -8.29 -8.64
N THR A 45 10.83 -9.06 -9.41
CA THR A 45 10.51 -9.39 -10.80
C THR A 45 10.37 -10.89 -10.95
N MET A 46 9.75 -11.31 -12.05
CA MET A 46 9.53 -12.72 -12.38
C MET A 46 9.66 -12.86 -13.89
N ASN A 47 10.24 -13.96 -14.35
CA ASN A 47 10.25 -14.24 -15.77
C ASN A 47 8.83 -14.56 -16.27
N ASP A 48 8.56 -14.34 -17.55
CA ASP A 48 7.21 -14.47 -18.11
C ASP A 48 6.63 -15.88 -17.96
N LYS A 49 7.47 -16.91 -18.11
CA LYS A 49 7.04 -18.31 -17.96
C LYS A 49 6.59 -18.61 -16.54
N GLU A 50 7.34 -18.15 -15.54
CA GLU A 50 6.99 -18.26 -14.14
C GLU A 50 5.79 -17.40 -13.77
N ALA A 51 5.66 -16.21 -14.35
CA ALA A 51 4.50 -15.35 -14.15
C ALA A 51 3.23 -16.07 -14.62
N VAL A 52 3.23 -16.63 -15.83
CA VAL A 52 2.11 -17.43 -16.36
C VAL A 52 1.85 -18.66 -15.50
N ARG A 53 2.90 -19.38 -15.08
CA ARG A 53 2.76 -20.54 -14.20
C ARG A 53 2.11 -20.15 -12.87
N LYS A 54 2.62 -19.12 -12.20
CA LYS A 54 2.09 -18.67 -10.91
C LYS A 54 0.68 -18.12 -11.02
N LEU A 55 0.32 -17.46 -12.12
CA LEU A 55 -1.07 -17.05 -12.35
C LEU A 55 -2.05 -18.23 -12.36
N ARG A 56 -1.60 -19.42 -12.75
CA ARG A 56 -2.44 -20.63 -12.78
C ARG A 56 -2.39 -21.45 -11.49
N THR A 57 -1.24 -21.45 -10.79
CA THR A 57 -1.01 -22.38 -9.67
C THR A 57 -0.98 -21.70 -8.31
N SER A 58 -0.80 -20.38 -8.23
CA SER A 58 -0.68 -19.68 -6.96
C SER A 58 -2.05 -19.25 -6.44
N GLU A 59 -2.30 -19.52 -5.16
CA GLU A 59 -3.46 -18.99 -4.43
C GLU A 59 -3.32 -17.49 -4.11
N HIS A 60 -2.13 -16.92 -4.30
CA HIS A 60 -1.84 -15.52 -4.01
C HIS A 60 -1.68 -14.71 -5.28
N SER A 61 -2.24 -13.49 -5.27
CA SER A 61 -2.02 -12.55 -6.36
C SER A 61 -0.53 -12.20 -6.52
N PRO A 62 -0.05 -11.86 -7.72
CA PRO A 62 1.31 -11.39 -7.94
C PRO A 62 1.65 -10.13 -7.13
N GLY A 63 2.93 -9.94 -6.78
CA GLY A 63 3.42 -8.81 -5.97
C GLY A 63 2.86 -7.44 -6.37
N PRO A 64 2.95 -7.02 -7.65
CA PRO A 64 2.41 -5.73 -8.09
C PRO A 64 0.90 -5.57 -7.86
N ILE A 65 0.13 -6.66 -7.93
CA ILE A 65 -1.32 -6.67 -7.68
C ILE A 65 -1.60 -6.62 -6.17
N ARG A 66 -0.76 -7.28 -5.36
CA ARG A 66 -0.81 -7.20 -3.90
C ARG A 66 -0.52 -5.80 -3.36
N VAL A 67 0.16 -4.95 -4.13
CA VAL A 67 0.34 -3.52 -3.82
C VAL A 67 -0.84 -2.70 -4.35
N LYS A 68 -1.07 -2.76 -5.67
CA LYS A 68 -2.04 -1.88 -6.34
C LYS A 68 -3.48 -2.09 -5.83
N GLY A 69 -3.93 -3.34 -5.68
CA GLY A 69 -5.30 -3.65 -5.27
C GLY A 69 -5.65 -3.13 -3.87
N PRO A 70 -4.89 -3.51 -2.81
CA PRO A 70 -5.17 -3.00 -1.47
C PRO A 70 -5.01 -1.48 -1.33
N LEU A 71 -4.02 -0.88 -1.97
CA LEU A 71 -3.80 0.57 -1.87
C LEU A 71 -4.85 1.38 -2.62
N SER A 72 -5.33 0.93 -3.79
CA SER A 72 -6.43 1.61 -4.50
C SER A 72 -7.74 1.56 -3.73
N ASN A 73 -7.95 0.53 -2.92
CA ASN A 73 -9.10 0.39 -2.01
C ASN A 73 -8.95 1.18 -0.71
N SER A 74 -7.81 1.82 -0.45
CA SER A 74 -7.56 2.59 0.77
C SER A 74 -7.82 4.08 0.57
N LEU A 75 -8.71 4.66 1.37
CA LEU A 75 -8.87 6.11 1.43
C LEU A 75 -7.68 6.77 2.12
N ASP A 76 -7.11 6.11 3.12
CA ASP A 76 -5.93 6.59 3.85
C ASP A 76 -4.73 6.77 2.92
N PHE A 77 -4.51 5.81 2.01
CA PHE A 77 -3.48 5.91 0.98
C PHE A 77 -3.76 7.07 0.02
N ALA A 78 -4.99 7.15 -0.50
CA ALA A 78 -5.38 8.21 -1.42
C ALA A 78 -5.18 9.60 -0.80
N ASN A 79 -5.49 9.77 0.49
CA ASN A 79 -5.27 11.01 1.22
C ASN A 79 -3.78 11.31 1.43
N ALA A 80 -2.98 10.31 1.83
CA ALA A 80 -1.55 10.48 2.08
C ALA A 80 -0.77 10.91 0.82
N PHE A 81 -1.21 10.48 -0.36
CA PHE A 81 -0.62 10.86 -1.66
C PHE A 81 -1.44 11.87 -2.45
N ASN A 82 -2.51 12.40 -1.86
CA ASN A 82 -3.42 13.36 -2.48
C ASN A 82 -3.92 12.92 -3.88
N CYS A 83 -4.26 11.63 -4.02
CA CYS A 83 -4.71 11.05 -5.28
C CYS A 83 -6.12 11.55 -5.66
N PRO A 84 -6.31 12.13 -6.86
CA PRO A 84 -7.63 12.57 -7.32
C PRO A 84 -8.62 11.40 -7.40
N VAL A 85 -9.88 11.66 -7.06
CA VAL A 85 -10.96 10.66 -7.21
C VAL A 85 -11.09 10.29 -8.70
N GLY A 86 -11.21 9.00 -8.99
CA GLY A 86 -11.24 8.44 -10.34
C GLY A 86 -9.87 8.09 -10.91
N SER A 87 -8.76 8.48 -10.26
CA SER A 87 -7.42 8.06 -10.67
C SER A 87 -7.24 6.54 -10.46
N PRO A 88 -6.27 5.89 -11.14
CA PRO A 88 -6.05 4.44 -11.02
C PRO A 88 -5.84 3.95 -9.57
N MET A 89 -5.28 4.81 -8.71
CA MET A 89 -5.03 4.51 -7.30
C MET A 89 -6.07 5.12 -6.35
N ASN A 90 -7.11 5.77 -6.87
CA ASN A 90 -8.25 6.23 -6.10
C ASN A 90 -9.57 6.07 -6.91
N PRO A 91 -9.96 4.84 -7.26
CA PRO A 91 -11.21 4.57 -7.98
C PRO A 91 -12.43 4.97 -7.14
N HIS A 92 -13.53 5.29 -7.82
CA HIS A 92 -14.82 5.62 -7.17
C HIS A 92 -15.36 4.46 -6.33
N HIS A 93 -15.28 3.23 -6.85
CA HIS A 93 -15.72 2.03 -6.15
C HIS A 93 -14.54 1.38 -5.47
N LYS A 94 -14.61 1.29 -4.13
CA LYS A 94 -13.61 0.64 -3.29
C LYS A 94 -14.21 -0.58 -2.63
N CYS A 95 -13.48 -1.70 -2.68
CA CYS A 95 -13.85 -2.94 -2.02
C CYS A 95 -13.39 -2.94 -0.57
N ARG A 96 -14.29 -3.25 0.36
CA ARG A 96 -13.99 -3.44 1.78
C ARG A 96 -14.80 -4.62 2.31
N VAL A 97 -14.12 -5.55 2.98
CA VAL A 97 -14.73 -6.77 3.53
C VAL A 97 -14.78 -6.71 5.05
N TRP A 98 -13.71 -6.26 5.69
CA TRP A 98 -13.55 -6.15 7.14
C TRP A 98 -13.55 -4.68 7.60
#